data_AF-A0A3L6RMQ7-F1
#
_entry.id   AF-A0A3L6RMQ7-F1
#
_cell.length_a   1.000
_cell.length_b   1.000
_cell.length_c   1.000
_cell.angle_alpha   90.00
_cell.angle_beta   90.00
_cell.angle_gamma   90.00
#
_symmetry.space_group_name_H-M   'P 1'
#
loop_
_entity.id
_entity.type
_entity.pdbx_description
1 polymer ?
#
loop_
_entity_poly.entity_id
_entity_poly.type
_entity_poly.pdbx_seq_one_letter_code
_entity_poly.pdbx_strand_id
1 'polypeptide(L)'
;MVCRPKYDGKYLHGLLRRYLGDTRLDRTLTNVVIPTFDIAYMQPTIFSTFELRHQPSKNALLSDIPMSTSAAPTFFPPHYFETKDKDGRRRAFNLVDGGLAANNPTLCAINQVSQDIILGSEHFFPVRPADYGKFMVISLGCGSNRNRRYCAKAAAR
;
A
#
# COMPACT_ATOMS: atom_id res chain seq x y z
N MET A 1 23.99 -16.49 -0.59
CA MET A 1 25.10 -15.73 0.03
C MET A 1 24.68 -14.26 0.03
N VAL A 2 24.61 -13.65 1.23
CA VAL A 2 23.93 -12.39 1.61
C VAL A 2 23.56 -11.44 0.44
N CYS A 3 22.32 -11.54 -0.03
CA CYS A 3 21.78 -10.66 -1.07
C CYS A 3 21.44 -9.29 -0.49
N ARG A 4 22.42 -8.39 -0.43
CA ARG A 4 22.11 -6.97 -0.20
C ARG A 4 21.22 -6.46 -1.35
N PRO A 5 20.24 -5.59 -1.06
CA PRO A 5 19.43 -4.98 -2.11
C PRO A 5 20.33 -4.20 -3.08
N LYS A 6 19.90 -4.12 -4.34
CA LYS A 6 20.62 -3.41 -5.42
C LYS A 6 20.84 -1.93 -5.09
N TYR A 7 19.92 -1.31 -4.35
CA TYR A 7 19.96 0.08 -3.91
C TYR A 7 19.78 0.15 -2.39
N ASP A 8 20.40 1.13 -1.74
CA ASP A 8 20.33 1.31 -0.28
C ASP A 8 19.10 2.08 0.21
N GLY A 9 18.30 2.64 -0.72
CA GLY A 9 17.08 3.40 -0.43
C GLY A 9 17.28 4.81 0.11
N LYS A 10 18.50 5.22 0.49
CA LYS A 10 18.74 6.49 1.21
C LYS A 10 18.31 7.71 0.42
N TYR A 11 18.64 7.74 -0.86
CA TYR A 11 18.29 8.87 -1.74
C TYR A 11 16.78 9.00 -1.92
N LEU A 12 16.10 7.87 -2.19
CA LEU A 12 14.63 7.82 -2.29
C LEU A 12 13.97 8.31 -0.99
N HIS A 13 14.45 7.84 0.16
CA HIS A 13 13.91 8.23 1.46
C HIS A 13 14.11 9.74 1.72
N GLY A 14 15.28 10.28 1.34
CA GLY A 14 15.57 11.72 1.43
C GLY A 14 14.62 12.57 0.59
N LEU A 15 14.35 12.16 -0.66
CA LEU A 15 13.40 12.85 -1.53
C LEU A 15 11.97 12.81 -0.97
N LEU A 16 11.50 11.63 -0.54
CA LEU A 16 10.15 11.48 -0.02
C LEU A 16 9.92 12.31 1.25
N ARG A 17 10.89 12.34 2.17
CA ARG A 17 10.82 13.22 3.35
C ARG A 17 10.84 14.69 2.99
N ARG A 18 11.67 15.09 2.01
CA ARG A 18 11.74 16.49 1.55
C ARG A 18 10.41 16.96 0.95
N TYR A 19 9.75 16.14 0.15
CA TYR A 19 8.52 16.54 -0.55
C TYR A 19 7.26 16.37 0.29
N LEU A 20 7.19 15.34 1.14
CA LEU A 20 5.97 15.01 1.88
C LEU A 20 6.00 15.52 3.33
N GLY A 21 7.19 15.86 3.85
CA GLY A 21 7.39 16.38 5.19
C GLY A 21 6.75 15.50 6.25
N ASP A 22 6.09 16.13 7.21
CA ASP A 22 5.39 15.47 8.31
C ASP A 22 3.91 15.17 8.00
N THR A 23 3.51 15.27 6.72
CA THR A 23 2.13 15.01 6.31
C THR A 23 1.77 13.56 6.58
N ARG A 24 0.60 13.31 7.16
CA ARG A 24 0.10 11.98 7.50
C ARG A 24 -1.03 11.56 6.57
N LEU A 25 -1.34 10.27 6.59
CA LEU A 25 -2.36 9.67 5.72
C LEU A 25 -3.74 10.31 5.85
N ASP A 26 -4.12 10.78 7.05
CA ASP A 26 -5.37 11.50 7.28
C ASP A 26 -5.44 12.90 6.63
N ARG A 27 -4.32 13.44 6.13
CA ARG A 27 -4.25 14.75 5.46
C ARG A 27 -4.31 14.66 3.94
N THR A 28 -4.56 13.49 3.36
CA THR A 28 -4.71 13.33 1.91
C THR A 28 -5.95 14.10 1.40
N LEU A 29 -5.81 14.79 0.27
CA LEU A 29 -6.89 15.58 -0.34
C LEU A 29 -8.06 14.73 -0.87
N THR A 30 -7.79 13.46 -1.15
CA THR A 30 -8.77 12.47 -1.60
C THR A 30 -8.49 11.14 -0.91
N ASN A 31 -9.42 10.20 -1.03
CA ASN A 31 -9.23 8.85 -0.54
C ASN A 31 -8.12 8.15 -1.35
N VAL A 32 -7.12 7.64 -0.65
CA VAL A 32 -6.04 6.86 -1.27
C VAL A 32 -6.10 5.40 -0.80
N VAL A 33 -5.60 4.50 -1.63
CA VAL A 33 -5.46 3.06 -1.32
C VAL A 33 -4.09 2.62 -1.83
N ILE A 34 -3.16 2.36 -0.91
CA ILE A 34 -1.76 2.05 -1.23
C ILE A 34 -1.40 0.70 -0.61
N PRO A 35 -1.23 -0.37 -1.40
CA PRO A 35 -0.88 -1.68 -0.88
C PRO A 35 0.60 -1.74 -0.47
N THR A 36 0.87 -2.51 0.57
CA THR A 36 2.21 -2.95 1.00
C THR A 36 2.09 -4.40 1.48
N PHE A 37 3.20 -5.08 1.71
CA PHE A 37 3.20 -6.41 2.33
C PHE A 37 4.02 -6.39 3.61
N ASP A 38 3.42 -6.80 4.73
CA ASP A 38 4.11 -6.89 6.02
C ASP A 38 4.76 -8.26 6.18
N ILE A 39 6.09 -8.27 6.23
CA ILE A 39 6.89 -9.51 6.32
C ILE A 39 6.97 -10.07 7.74
N ALA A 40 6.68 -9.27 8.78
CA ALA A 40 6.63 -9.77 10.15
C ALA A 40 5.35 -10.58 10.39
N TYR A 41 4.24 -10.15 9.79
CA TYR A 41 2.95 -10.84 9.89
C TYR A 41 2.61 -11.71 8.67
N MET A 42 3.44 -11.69 7.63
CA MET A 42 3.22 -12.40 6.37
C MET A 42 1.85 -12.12 5.73
N GLN A 43 1.43 -10.85 5.75
CA GLN A 43 0.11 -10.44 5.24
C GLN A 43 0.15 -9.09 4.50
N PRO A 44 -0.78 -8.85 3.55
CA PRO A 44 -0.99 -7.54 2.98
C PRO A 44 -1.31 -6.49 4.05
N THR A 45 -0.67 -5.33 3.96
CA THR A 45 -1.05 -4.13 4.72
C THR A 45 -1.44 -3.05 3.73
N ILE A 46 -2.72 -2.71 3.67
CA ILE A 46 -3.22 -1.62 2.84
C ILE A 46 -3.28 -0.35 3.68
N PHE A 47 -2.63 0.71 3.21
CA PHE A 47 -2.83 2.06 3.74
C PHE A 47 -3.97 2.71 2.97
N SER A 48 -5.07 2.94 3.67
CA SER A 48 -6.31 3.43 3.09
C SER A 48 -6.88 4.52 3.97
N THR A 49 -7.27 5.66 3.36
CA THR A 49 -7.95 6.73 4.10
C THR A 49 -9.32 6.25 4.62
N PHE A 50 -9.99 5.34 3.89
CA PHE A 50 -11.26 4.74 4.30
C PHE A 50 -11.13 3.98 5.64
N GLU A 51 -10.03 3.24 5.82
CA GLU A 51 -9.83 2.40 7.00
C GLU A 51 -9.44 3.18 8.25
N LEU A 52 -8.99 4.44 8.13
CA LEU A 52 -8.48 5.20 9.28
C LEU A 52 -9.54 5.43 10.38
N ARG A 53 -10.83 5.43 10.01
CA ARG A 53 -11.94 5.49 10.98
C ARG A 53 -11.94 4.29 11.93
N HIS A 54 -11.58 3.11 11.43
CA HIS A 54 -11.60 1.84 12.17
C HIS A 54 -10.21 1.39 12.62
N GLN A 55 -9.16 1.85 11.94
CA GLN A 55 -7.76 1.54 12.23
C GLN A 55 -6.90 2.81 12.32
N PRO A 56 -7.08 3.66 13.36
CA PRO A 56 -6.29 4.89 13.54
C PRO A 56 -4.78 4.65 13.61
N SER A 57 -4.36 3.46 14.04
CA SER A 57 -2.94 3.07 14.07
C SER A 57 -2.31 3.00 12.67
N LYS A 58 -3.08 2.99 11.58
CA LYS A 58 -2.57 3.08 10.21
C LYS A 58 -2.29 4.52 9.76
N ASN A 59 -2.51 5.54 10.60
CA ASN A 59 -2.23 6.94 10.26
C ASN A 59 -0.71 7.23 10.26
N ALA A 60 0.01 6.63 9.32
CA ALA A 60 1.45 6.77 9.14
C ALA A 60 1.81 8.10 8.47
N LEU A 61 3.10 8.46 8.50
CA LEU A 61 3.63 9.52 7.65
C LEU A 61 3.46 9.11 6.18
N LEU A 62 3.02 10.05 5.35
CA LEU A 62 2.93 9.86 3.91
C LEU A 62 4.30 9.61 3.28
N SER A 63 5.41 9.94 3.93
CA SER A 63 6.74 9.56 3.45
C SER A 63 7.02 8.07 3.63
N ASP A 64 6.55 7.45 4.71
CA ASP A 64 6.85 6.04 5.01
C ASP A 64 6.10 5.08 4.08
N ILE A 65 4.86 5.42 3.72
CA ILE A 65 4.01 4.58 2.85
C ILE A 65 4.63 4.34 1.46
N PRO A 66 5.08 5.34 0.69
CA PRO A 66 5.76 5.15 -0.59
C PRO A 66 7.15 4.52 -0.44
N MET A 67 7.87 4.76 0.66
CA MET A 67 9.11 4.00 0.95
C MET A 67 8.80 2.51 1.05
N SER A 68 7.73 2.14 1.74
CA SER A 68 7.28 0.76 1.87
C SER A 68 6.75 0.16 0.57
N THR A 69 5.82 0.84 -0.12
CA THR A 69 5.15 0.27 -1.31
C THR A 69 6.10 0.05 -2.49
N SER A 70 7.22 0.78 -2.53
CA SER A 70 8.26 0.66 -3.57
C SER A 70 9.45 -0.22 -3.17
N ALA A 71 9.44 -0.78 -1.97
CA ALA A 71 10.53 -1.60 -1.43
C ALA A 71 10.54 -3.02 -2.05
N ALA A 72 10.73 -3.10 -3.37
CA ALA A 72 10.80 -4.33 -4.15
C ALA A 72 11.91 -5.25 -3.60
N PRO A 73 11.59 -6.51 -3.24
CA PRO A 73 12.61 -7.47 -2.84
C PRO A 73 13.74 -7.55 -3.86
N THR A 74 14.98 -7.64 -3.39
CA THR A 74 16.24 -7.57 -4.17
C THR A 74 16.62 -6.19 -4.72
N PHE A 75 15.70 -5.22 -4.81
CA PHE A 75 15.98 -3.87 -5.30
C PHE A 75 16.23 -2.88 -4.17
N PHE A 76 15.34 -2.83 -3.17
CA PHE A 76 15.41 -1.93 -2.04
C PHE A 76 15.31 -2.69 -0.72
N PRO A 77 15.87 -2.15 0.38
CA PRO A 77 15.67 -2.74 1.71
C PRO A 77 14.20 -2.63 2.14
N PRO A 78 13.69 -3.59 2.95
CA PRO A 78 12.41 -3.41 3.64
C PRO A 78 12.40 -2.12 4.47
N HIS A 79 11.24 -1.47 4.54
CA HIS A 79 11.07 -0.25 5.32
C HIS A 79 10.39 -0.56 6.65
N TYR A 80 11.02 -0.09 7.74
CA TYR A 80 10.49 -0.22 9.09
C TYR A 80 10.16 1.16 9.66
N PHE A 81 8.99 1.26 10.27
CA PHE A 81 8.59 2.41 11.07
C PHE A 81 7.53 1.99 12.09
N GLU A 82 7.17 2.91 12.97
CA GLU A 82 6.12 2.69 13.95
C GLU A 82 5.16 3.86 13.99
N THR A 83 3.90 3.54 14.30
CA THR A 83 2.89 4.52 14.64
C THR A 83 2.47 4.35 16.10
N LYS A 84 1.75 5.34 16.61
CA LYS A 84 1.07 5.26 17.91
C LYS A 84 -0.42 5.40 17.69
N ASP A 85 -1.21 4.59 18.39
CA ASP A 85 -2.66 4.78 18.47
C ASP A 85 -3.04 5.87 19.49
N LYS A 86 -4.35 6.09 19.67
CA LYS A 86 -4.90 7.10 20.60
C LYS A 86 -4.55 6.82 22.06
N ASP A 87 -4.29 5.55 22.40
CA ASP A 87 -3.94 5.11 23.75
C ASP A 87 -2.41 5.08 23.96
N GLY A 88 -1.64 5.53 22.96
CA GLY A 88 -0.18 5.56 22.98
C GLY A 88 0.47 4.20 22.70
N ARG A 89 -0.30 3.16 22.36
CA ARG A 89 0.24 1.84 22.00
C ARG A 89 0.95 1.93 20.66
N ARG A 90 2.16 1.37 20.61
CA ARG A 90 3.00 1.38 19.41
C ARG A 90 2.57 0.24 18.49
N ARG A 91 2.47 0.53 17.19
CA ARG A 91 2.31 -0.48 16.15
C ARG A 91 3.52 -0.41 15.23
N ALA A 92 4.27 -1.50 15.17
CA ALA A 92 5.37 -1.66 14.24
C ALA A 92 4.89 -2.14 12.87
N PHE A 93 5.57 -1.66 11.83
CA PHE A 93 5.36 -2.01 10.44
C PHE A 93 6.69 -2.48 9.86
N ASN A 94 6.72 -3.69 9.28
CA ASN A 94 7.90 -4.25 8.63
C ASN A 94 7.54 -4.53 7.17
N LEU A 95 7.67 -3.52 6.31
CA LEU A 95 6.97 -3.52 5.03
C LEU A 95 7.91 -3.65 3.85
N VAL A 96 7.41 -4.35 2.83
CA VAL A 96 7.98 -4.43 1.49
C VAL A 96 6.94 -4.06 0.44
N ASP A 97 7.37 -4.12 -0.82
CA ASP A 97 6.62 -3.71 -2.00
C ASP A 97 5.16 -4.17 -2.05
N GLY A 98 4.30 -3.26 -2.48
CA GLY A 98 2.87 -3.50 -2.66
C GLY A 98 2.57 -4.53 -3.74
N GLY A 99 3.46 -4.75 -4.69
CA GLY A 99 3.36 -5.74 -5.76
C GLY A 99 3.30 -7.19 -5.28
N LEU A 100 3.79 -7.48 -4.07
CA LEU A 100 3.60 -8.79 -3.43
C LEU A 100 2.16 -9.00 -2.94
N ALA A 101 1.45 -7.92 -2.60
CA ALA A 101 0.06 -7.95 -2.20
C ALA A 101 -0.89 -7.79 -3.39
N ALA A 102 -0.70 -6.73 -4.17
CA ALA A 102 -1.50 -6.38 -5.34
C ALA A 102 -0.69 -5.52 -6.31
N ASN A 103 -0.13 -6.15 -7.34
CA ASN A 103 0.58 -5.45 -8.42
C ASN A 103 -0.35 -4.62 -9.33
N ASN A 104 -1.67 -4.86 -9.27
CA ASN A 104 -2.69 -3.96 -9.79
C ASN A 104 -3.70 -3.69 -8.66
N PRO A 105 -3.67 -2.51 -8.02
CA PRO A 105 -4.51 -2.20 -6.87
C PRO A 105 -5.97 -1.86 -7.23
N THR A 106 -6.38 -1.96 -8.50
CA THR A 106 -7.74 -1.60 -8.94
C THR A 106 -8.82 -2.32 -8.13
N LEU A 107 -8.69 -3.63 -7.96
CA LEU A 107 -9.67 -4.39 -7.17
C LEU A 107 -9.58 -4.08 -5.67
N CYS A 108 -8.38 -3.78 -5.16
CA CYS A 108 -8.22 -3.30 -3.78
C CYS A 108 -8.98 -1.99 -3.56
N ALA A 109 -8.88 -1.05 -4.50
CA ALA A 109 -9.58 0.24 -4.43
C ALA A 109 -11.10 0.07 -4.51
N ILE A 110 -11.59 -0.73 -5.46
CA ILE A 110 -13.03 -1.04 -5.58
C ILE A 110 -13.53 -1.68 -4.29
N ASN A 111 -12.81 -2.65 -3.72
CA ASN A 111 -13.21 -3.29 -2.47
C ASN A 111 -13.28 -2.29 -1.31
N GLN A 112 -12.31 -1.39 -1.18
CA GLN A 112 -12.33 -0.35 -0.15
C GLN A 112 -13.56 0.57 -0.27
N VAL A 113 -13.90 0.99 -1.49
CA VAL A 113 -15.11 1.78 -1.76
C VAL A 113 -16.37 0.99 -1.44
N SER A 114 -16.47 -0.27 -1.88
CA SER A 114 -17.61 -1.14 -1.58
C SER A 114 -17.80 -1.35 -0.08
N GLN A 115 -16.71 -1.57 0.67
CA GLN A 115 -16.76 -1.67 2.15
C GLN A 115 -17.24 -0.35 2.77
N ASP A 116 -16.77 0.79 2.29
CA ASP A 116 -17.20 2.10 2.79
C ASP A 116 -18.69 2.38 2.54
N ILE A 117 -19.21 1.91 1.41
CA ILE A 117 -20.65 1.96 1.09
C ILE A 117 -21.44 1.03 2.03
N ILE A 118 -20.97 -0.20 2.28
CA ILE A 118 -21.61 -1.16 3.20
C ILE A 118 -21.71 -0.58 4.61
N LEU A 119 -20.65 0.09 5.06
CA LEU A 119 -20.58 0.70 6.39
C LEU A 119 -21.38 2.00 6.51
N GLY A 120 -22.08 2.43 5.45
CA GLY A 120 -23.03 3.53 5.49
C GLY A 120 -22.41 4.93 5.42
N SER A 121 -21.29 5.08 4.70
CA SER A 121 -20.69 6.41 4.49
C SER A 121 -21.61 7.36 3.72
N GLU A 122 -21.67 8.62 4.16
CA GLU A 122 -22.48 9.68 3.51
C GLU A 122 -21.82 10.24 2.23
N HIS A 123 -20.58 9.83 1.94
CA HIS A 123 -19.80 10.37 0.81
C HIS A 123 -20.20 9.80 -0.54
N PHE A 124 -20.94 8.69 -0.56
CA PHE A 124 -21.41 8.07 -1.79
C PHE A 124 -22.93 8.09 -1.82
N PHE A 125 -23.49 8.35 -3.01
CA PHE A 125 -24.91 8.12 -3.24
C PHE A 125 -25.28 6.69 -2.83
N PRO A 126 -26.52 6.42 -2.40
CA PRO A 126 -26.96 5.07 -2.08
C PRO A 126 -26.84 4.18 -3.32
N VAL A 127 -25.75 3.41 -3.36
CA VAL A 127 -25.41 2.43 -4.38
C VAL A 127 -25.38 1.08 -3.69
N ARG A 128 -25.88 0.03 -4.34
CA ARG A 128 -25.70 -1.32 -3.78
C ARG A 128 -24.19 -1.65 -3.85
N PRO A 129 -23.56 -2.16 -2.80
CA PRO A 129 -22.11 -2.39 -2.74
C PRO A 129 -21.50 -3.21 -3.90
N ALA A 130 -22.32 -4.05 -4.53
CA ALA A 130 -21.96 -4.89 -5.67
C ALA A 130 -22.55 -4.41 -7.02
N ASP A 131 -23.15 -3.22 -7.06
CA ASP A 131 -23.63 -2.58 -8.29
C ASP A 131 -22.46 -1.85 -8.97
N TYR A 132 -21.55 -2.65 -9.53
CA TYR A 132 -20.36 -2.16 -10.23
C TYR A 132 -20.69 -1.32 -11.48
N GLY A 133 -21.94 -1.34 -11.96
CA GLY A 133 -22.40 -0.51 -13.08
C GLY A 133 -22.33 0.99 -12.79
N LYS A 134 -22.21 1.39 -11.53
CA LYS A 134 -22.06 2.79 -11.11
C LYS A 134 -20.61 3.19 -10.84
N PHE A 135 -19.65 2.28 -11.01
CA PHE A 135 -18.23 2.56 -10.84
C PHE A 135 -17.63 2.94 -12.20
N MET A 136 -17.02 4.12 -12.26
CA MET A 136 -16.14 4.48 -13.37
C MET A 136 -14.70 4.23 -12.94
N VAL A 137 -14.01 3.32 -13.62
CA VAL A 137 -12.66 2.87 -13.23
C VAL A 137 -11.69 3.11 -14.38
N ILE A 138 -10.61 3.83 -14.08
CA ILE A 138 -9.46 3.99 -14.97
C ILE A 138 -8.27 3.29 -14.32
N SER A 139 -7.81 2.18 -14.92
CA SER A 139 -6.65 1.41 -14.47
C SER A 139 -5.48 1.59 -15.43
N LEU A 140 -4.40 2.23 -14.97
CA LEU A 140 -3.20 2.47 -15.77
C LEU A 140 -2.10 1.48 -15.39
N GLY A 141 -1.57 0.76 -16.39
CA GLY A 141 -0.48 -0.20 -16.20
C GLY A 141 0.87 0.30 -16.74
N CYS A 142 1.97 -0.26 -16.25
CA CYS A 142 3.33 0.07 -16.68
C CYS A 142 3.85 -0.80 -17.83
N GLY A 143 2.95 -1.42 -18.60
CA GLY A 143 3.28 -2.36 -19.67
C GLY A 143 3.64 -3.77 -19.17
N SER A 144 3.75 -4.72 -20.11
CA SER A 144 4.07 -6.12 -19.82
C SER A 144 4.97 -6.70 -20.91
N ASN A 145 6.02 -7.44 -20.53
CA ASN A 145 6.88 -8.12 -21.50
C ASN A 145 6.36 -9.55 -21.77
N ARG A 146 5.68 -9.74 -22.90
CA ARG A 146 5.09 -11.02 -23.31
C ARG A 146 6.12 -12.11 -23.67
N ASN A 147 7.38 -11.72 -23.91
CA ASN A 147 8.45 -12.66 -24.30
C ASN A 147 9.17 -13.27 -23.10
N ARG A 148 9.01 -12.70 -21.89
CA ARG A 148 9.65 -13.20 -20.68
C ARG A 148 8.77 -14.31 -20.08
N ARG A 149 9.26 -15.55 -20.12
CA ARG A 149 8.60 -16.72 -19.53
C ARG A 149 9.35 -17.16 -18.28
N TYR A 150 8.61 -17.50 -17.24
CA TYR A 150 9.13 -18.11 -16.01
C TYR A 150 8.58 -19.53 -15.92
N CYS A 151 9.38 -20.49 -15.44
CA CYS A 151 8.89 -21.85 -15.21
C CYS A 151 9.21 -22.29 -13.78
N ALA A 152 8.29 -23.05 -13.18
CA ALA A 152 8.42 -23.50 -11.80
C ALA A 152 9.70 -24.34 -11.57
N LYS A 153 10.10 -25.16 -12.55
CA LYS A 153 11.32 -25.98 -12.47
C LYS A 153 12.60 -25.15 -12.30
N ALA A 154 12.66 -23.97 -12.93
CA ALA A 154 13.80 -23.07 -12.81
C ALA A 154 13.79 -22.29 -11.48
N ALA A 155 12.61 -22.02 -10.92
CA ALA A 155 12.45 -21.31 -9.64
C ALA A 155 12.61 -22.21 -8.40
N ALA A 156 12.57 -23.54 -8.58
CA ALA A 156 12.72 -24.52 -7.50
C ALA A 156 14.18 -24.90 -7.21
N ARG A 157 15.16 -24.28 -7.89
CA ARG A 157 16.61 -24.47 -7.68
C ARG A 157 17.21 -23.25 -7.00
#